data_AF-A0A8T5K5N6-F1
#
_entry.id   AF-A0A8T5K5N6-F1
#
_cell.length_a   1.000
_cell.length_b   1.000
_cell.length_c   1.000
_cell.angle_alpha   90.00
_cell.angle_beta   90.00
_cell.angle_gamma   90.00
#
_symmetry.space_group_name_H-M   'P 1'
#
loop_
_entity.id
_entity.type
_entity.pdbx_description
1 polymer ?
#
loop_
_entity_poly.entity_id
_entity_poly.type
_entity_poly.pdbx_seq_one_letter_code
_entity_poly.pdbx_strand_id
1 'polypeptide(L)'
;MPNTTPSNDALKYKYKPPGDKHENYWEAKLQLRPYDEEMIKFVINQIDNNDRVRIMKVLELKTGIDLYLSSRKFAAILGKTLKKKYKDGKILVTKSLFSRNKQTSKNIYRVTVLFRLN
;
A
#
# COMPACT_ATOMS: atom_id res chain seq x y z
N MET A 1 -1.46 -15.24 26.02
CA MET A 1 -0.43 -14.80 25.03
C MET A 1 -0.74 -13.35 24.67
N PRO A 2 0.21 -12.41 24.75
CA PRO A 2 -0.14 -11.01 24.59
C PRO A 2 -0.54 -10.75 23.13
N ASN A 3 -1.82 -10.38 22.96
CA ASN A 3 -2.34 -9.77 21.75
C ASN A 3 -1.64 -8.42 21.58
N THR A 4 -0.60 -8.36 20.76
CA THR A 4 -0.04 -7.08 20.31
C THR A 4 -0.96 -6.54 19.22
N THR A 5 -2.07 -5.94 19.66
CA THR A 5 -2.77 -4.92 18.89
C THR A 5 -1.74 -3.84 18.55
N PRO A 6 -1.47 -3.52 17.28
CA PRO A 6 -0.65 -2.36 16.95
C PRO A 6 -1.33 -1.11 17.51
N SER A 7 -0.56 -0.30 18.24
CA SER A 7 -1.02 0.89 18.94
C SER A 7 -1.87 1.81 18.07
N ASN A 8 -2.96 2.29 18.65
CA ASN A 8 -3.99 3.15 18.05
C ASN A 8 -3.49 4.54 17.57
N ASP A 9 -2.20 4.86 17.62
CA ASP A 9 -1.69 6.19 17.29
C ASP A 9 -1.54 6.45 15.78
N ALA A 10 -1.54 5.40 14.95
CA ALA A 10 -1.51 5.54 13.48
C ALA A 10 -2.90 5.80 12.84
N LEU A 11 -3.98 5.86 13.63
CA LEU A 11 -5.35 6.03 13.13
C LEU A 11 -5.79 7.50 12.97
N LYS A 12 -4.87 8.46 13.06
CA LYS A 12 -5.17 9.90 12.82
C LYS A 12 -5.56 10.23 11.38
N TYR A 13 -5.41 9.32 10.43
CA TYR A 13 -5.83 9.52 9.05
C TYR A 13 -7.36 9.42 8.93
N LYS A 14 -8.03 10.58 8.86
CA LYS A 14 -9.48 10.74 8.71
C LYS A 14 -10.05 9.79 7.65
N TYR A 15 -10.94 8.89 8.07
CA TYR A 15 -11.55 7.89 7.19
C TYR A 15 -13.07 8.13 7.01
N LYS A 16 -13.54 8.11 5.74
CA LYS A 16 -14.95 7.87 5.35
C LYS A 16 -15.01 7.18 3.98
N PRO A 17 -15.37 5.90 3.84
CA PRO A 17 -15.38 5.17 2.56
C PRO A 17 -16.29 5.84 1.53
N PRO A 18 -15.96 5.82 0.23
CA PRO A 18 -16.99 5.93 -0.80
C PRO A 18 -17.95 4.75 -0.62
N GLY A 19 -19.25 5.03 -0.65
CA GLY A 19 -20.37 4.31 -0.02
C GLY A 19 -20.57 2.81 -0.23
N ASP A 20 -19.67 2.09 -0.91
CA ASP A 20 -19.82 0.65 -1.21
C ASP A 20 -18.63 -0.23 -0.77
N LYS A 21 -17.51 0.35 -0.30
CA LYS A 21 -16.31 -0.43 0.06
C LYS A 21 -16.16 -0.55 1.58
N HIS A 22 -16.04 -1.78 2.06
CA HIS A 22 -15.77 -2.09 3.46
C HIS A 22 -14.52 -1.36 3.95
N GLU A 23 -14.55 -0.96 5.22
CA GLU A 23 -13.46 -0.34 5.97
C GLU A 23 -12.17 -1.13 6.10
N ASN A 24 -12.08 -2.32 5.50
CA ASN A 24 -10.87 -3.15 5.49
C ASN A 24 -10.44 -3.51 4.05
N TYR A 25 -11.11 -2.95 3.04
CA TYR A 25 -10.86 -3.29 1.65
C TYR A 25 -9.60 -2.59 1.10
N TRP A 26 -8.74 -3.38 0.46
CA TRP A 26 -7.53 -2.90 -0.21
C TRP A 26 -7.32 -3.62 -1.56
N GLU A 27 -6.65 -2.93 -2.46
CA GLU A 27 -6.39 -3.39 -3.84
C GLU A 27 -4.91 -3.62 -4.10
N ALA A 28 -4.03 -2.97 -3.35
CA ALA A 28 -2.61 -3.17 -3.46
C ALA A 28 -1.87 -3.15 -2.12
N LYS A 29 -0.69 -3.75 -2.08
CA LYS A 29 0.29 -3.56 -1.01
C LYS A 29 1.57 -2.96 -1.60
N LEU A 30 2.05 -1.88 -1.00
CA LEU A 30 3.36 -1.31 -1.24
C LEU A 30 4.30 -1.83 -0.16
N GLN A 31 5.35 -2.53 -0.55
CA GLN A 31 6.34 -3.11 0.36
C GLN A 31 7.67 -2.38 0.15
N LEU A 32 8.23 -1.81 1.20
CA LEU A 32 9.52 -1.10 1.17
C LEU A 32 10.56 -1.89 1.98
N ARG A 33 11.72 -2.20 1.41
CA ARG A 33 12.72 -3.15 1.98
C ARG A 33 14.19 -2.83 1.61
N PRO A 34 15.09 -2.51 2.55
CA PRO A 34 14.78 -1.76 3.76
C PRO A 34 14.19 -0.39 3.37
N TYR A 35 13.84 0.41 4.37
CA TYR A 35 13.43 1.79 4.17
C TYR A 35 14.18 2.69 5.15
N ASP A 36 14.33 3.96 4.78
CA ASP A 36 14.77 5.03 5.67
C ASP A 36 13.60 6.01 5.93
N GLU A 37 13.80 6.91 6.89
CA GLU A 37 12.77 7.87 7.30
C GLU A 37 12.37 8.82 6.15
N GLU A 38 13.31 9.19 5.28
CA GLU A 38 13.05 10.07 4.15
C GLU A 38 12.11 9.42 3.12
N MET A 39 12.32 8.13 2.86
CA MET A 39 11.48 7.33 1.97
C MET A 39 10.06 7.22 2.50
N ILE A 40 9.89 6.98 3.80
CA ILE A 40 8.55 6.94 4.41
C ILE A 40 7.88 8.29 4.31
N LYS A 41 8.57 9.38 4.71
CA LYS A 41 8.05 10.75 4.59
C LYS A 41 7.62 11.05 3.16
N PHE A 42 8.44 10.68 2.17
CA PHE A 42 8.11 10.84 0.77
C PHE A 42 6.86 10.06 0.37
N VAL A 43 6.79 8.77 0.72
CA VAL A 43 5.65 7.89 0.39
C VAL A 43 4.35 8.40 1.02
N ILE A 44 4.38 8.76 2.30
CA ILE A 44 3.22 9.31 3.01
C ILE A 44 2.76 10.62 2.36
N ASN A 45 3.69 11.55 2.06
CA ASN A 45 3.34 12.79 1.36
C ASN A 45 2.70 12.53 -0.02
N GLN A 46 3.16 11.53 -0.78
CA GLN A 46 2.53 11.19 -2.07
C GLN A 46 1.11 10.63 -1.90
N ILE A 47 0.84 9.92 -0.81
CA ILE A 47 -0.48 9.36 -0.49
C ILE A 47 -1.42 10.48 0.00
N ASP A 48 -0.96 11.32 0.92
CA ASP A 48 -1.75 12.40 1.52
C ASP A 48 -2.13 13.47 0.49
N ASN A 49 -1.30 13.70 -0.53
CA ASN A 49 -1.63 14.58 -1.66
C ASN A 49 -2.64 13.98 -2.66
N ASN A 50 -3.21 12.80 -2.37
CA ASN A 50 -4.18 12.14 -3.24
C ASN A 50 -5.44 11.72 -2.48
N ASP A 51 -6.47 12.57 -2.52
CA ASP A 51 -7.76 12.37 -1.84
C ASP A 51 -8.50 11.06 -2.22
N ARG A 52 -8.07 10.39 -3.29
CA ARG A 52 -8.68 9.15 -3.79
C ARG A 52 -7.95 7.89 -3.30
N VAL A 53 -6.83 8.03 -2.60
CA VAL A 53 -6.00 6.91 -2.14
C VAL A 53 -5.96 6.91 -0.62
N ARG A 54 -5.96 5.71 -0.03
CA ARG A 54 -5.97 5.55 1.42
C ARG A 54 -5.10 4.40 1.85
N ILE A 55 -4.48 4.56 3.01
CA ILE A 55 -3.81 3.49 3.73
C ILE A 55 -4.84 2.79 4.60
N MET A 56 -5.01 1.50 4.35
CA MET A 56 -5.95 0.65 5.05
C MET A 56 -5.32 -0.04 6.26
N LYS A 57 -4.06 -0.43 6.09
CA LYS A 57 -3.29 -1.14 7.09
C LYS A 57 -1.82 -0.82 6.88
N VAL A 58 -1.12 -0.64 7.99
CA VAL A 58 0.33 -0.59 8.04
C VAL A 58 0.81 -1.85 8.76
N LEU A 59 1.82 -2.50 8.21
CA LEU A 59 2.48 -3.64 8.86
C LEU A 59 3.98 -3.44 8.84
N GLU A 60 4.55 -3.20 10.01
CA GLU A 60 5.99 -3.14 10.21
C GLU A 60 6.56 -4.53 10.39
N LEU A 61 7.71 -4.76 9.77
CA LEU A 61 8.44 -6.02 9.76
C LEU A 61 9.92 -5.74 10.02
N LYS A 62 10.64 -6.74 10.51
CA LYS A 62 12.10 -6.64 10.71
C LYS A 62 12.87 -6.21 9.45
N THR A 63 12.32 -6.46 8.27
CA THR A 63 12.94 -6.16 6.98
C THR A 63 12.45 -4.86 6.33
N GLY A 64 11.40 -4.22 6.88
CA GLY A 64 10.83 -2.98 6.36
C GLY A 64 9.34 -2.87 6.62
N ILE A 65 8.58 -2.20 5.75
CA ILE A 65 7.16 -1.87 5.99
C ILE A 65 6.25 -2.23 4.82
N ASP A 66 5.01 -2.63 5.13
CA ASP A 66 3.95 -2.86 4.15
C ASP A 66 2.79 -1.88 4.37
N LEU A 67 2.48 -1.11 3.32
CA LEU A 67 1.33 -0.21 3.27
C LEU A 67 0.25 -0.80 2.38
N TYR A 68 -0.92 -1.06 2.94
CA TYR A 68 -2.06 -1.60 2.21
C TYR A 68 -2.89 -0.45 1.67
N LEU A 69 -3.02 -0.36 0.34
CA LEU A 69 -3.58 0.79 -0.36
C LEU A 69 -4.91 0.44 -1.03
N SER A 70 -5.84 1.41 -1.01
CA SER A 70 -7.16 1.29 -1.64
C SER A 70 -7.12 1.31 -3.18
N SER A 71 -5.98 1.64 -3.80
CA SER A 71 -5.85 1.83 -5.25
C SER A 71 -4.63 1.12 -5.82
N ARG A 72 -4.88 0.11 -6.67
CA ARG A 72 -3.82 -0.59 -7.41
C ARG A 72 -3.11 0.29 -8.45
N LYS A 73 -3.84 1.21 -9.08
CA LYS A 73 -3.28 2.13 -10.07
C LYS A 73 -2.27 3.07 -9.43
N PHE A 74 -2.64 3.64 -8.29
CA PHE A 74 -1.76 4.53 -7.54
C PHE A 74 -0.51 3.79 -7.05
N ALA A 75 -0.65 2.61 -6.46
CA ALA A 75 0.50 1.83 -5.98
C ALA A 75 1.53 1.58 -7.08
N ALA A 76 1.09 1.23 -8.30
CA ALA A 76 1.97 1.03 -9.44
C ALA A 76 2.66 2.32 -9.91
N ILE A 77 1.96 3.46 -9.87
CA ILE A 77 2.54 4.79 -10.16
C ILE A 77 3.59 5.14 -9.10
N LEU A 78 3.24 4.99 -7.82
CA LEU A 78 4.13 5.30 -6.71
C LEU A 78 5.41 4.46 -6.75
N GLY A 79 5.31 3.17 -7.10
CA GLY A 79 6.50 2.34 -7.33
C GLY A 79 7.42 2.89 -8.43
N LYS A 80 6.86 3.33 -9.56
CA LYS A 80 7.65 3.99 -10.63
C LYS A 80 8.28 5.30 -10.14
N THR A 81 7.54 6.08 -9.35
CA THR A 81 8.05 7.32 -8.76
C THR A 81 9.20 7.05 -7.80
N LEU A 82 9.09 6.01 -6.96
CA LEU A 82 10.18 5.57 -6.08
C LEU A 82 11.42 5.19 -6.88
N LYS A 83 11.29 4.39 -7.96
CA LYS A 83 12.43 4.03 -8.82
C LYS A 83 13.08 5.25 -9.49
N LYS A 84 12.31 6.29 -9.80
CA LYS A 84 12.86 7.55 -10.34
C LYS A 84 13.62 8.35 -9.28
N LYS A 85 13.10 8.41 -8.05
CA LYS A 85 13.74 9.13 -6.93
C LYS A 85 14.99 8.41 -6.41
N TYR A 86 14.91 7.09 -6.28
CA TYR A 86 15.96 6.23 -5.73
C TYR A 86 16.54 5.37 -6.85
N LYS A 87 17.60 5.88 -7.51
CA LYS A 87 18.17 5.28 -8.73
C LYS A 87 18.64 3.83 -8.51
N ASP A 88 19.22 3.53 -7.35
CA ASP A 88 19.78 2.21 -7.04
C ASP A 88 18.75 1.19 -6.58
N GLY A 89 17.53 1.63 -6.27
CA GLY A 89 16.49 0.72 -5.81
C GLY A 89 15.91 -0.16 -6.92
N LYS A 90 15.38 -1.32 -6.56
CA LYS A 90 14.75 -2.28 -7.49
C LYS A 90 13.24 -2.32 -7.25
N ILE A 91 12.47 -2.40 -8.33
CA ILE A 91 11.02 -2.57 -8.26
C ILE A 91 10.60 -3.92 -8.81
N LEU A 92 9.72 -4.61 -8.09
CA LEU A 92 9.02 -5.81 -8.53
C LEU A 92 7.52 -5.60 -8.35
N VAL A 93 6.76 -5.72 -9.44
CA VAL A 93 5.30 -5.62 -9.43
C VAL A 93 4.71 -6.99 -9.77
N THR A 94 3.90 -7.53 -8.86
CA THR A 94 3.20 -8.80 -9.08
C THR A 94 1.70 -8.63 -8.84
N LYS A 95 0.91 -9.59 -9.32
CA LYS A 95 -0.54 -9.64 -9.12
C LYS A 95 -0.93 -11.01 -8.60
N SER A 96 -1.89 -11.05 -7.69
CA SER A 96 -2.52 -12.29 -7.21
C SER A 96 -4.03 -12.21 -7.42
N LEU A 97 -4.63 -13.34 -7.81
CA LEU A 97 -6.08 -13.45 -7.93
C LEU A 97 -6.70 -13.28 -6.54
N PHE A 98 -7.61 -12.33 -6.39
CA PHE A 98 -8.34 -12.11 -5.15
C PHE A 98 -9.73 -12.74 -5.20
N SER A 99 -10.47 -12.48 -6.28
CA SER A 99 -11.83 -13.00 -6.44
C SER A 99 -12.24 -12.94 -7.92
N ARG A 100 -13.47 -13.36 -8.22
CA ARG A 100 -14.11 -13.22 -9.53
C ARG A 100 -15.42 -12.47 -9.34
N ASN A 101 -15.63 -11.42 -10.13
CA ASN A 101 -16.90 -10.70 -10.14
C ASN A 101 -17.98 -11.64 -10.68
N LYS A 102 -18.98 -11.95 -9.83
CA LYS A 102 -20.02 -12.94 -10.15
C LYS A 102 -20.95 -12.52 -11.29
N GLN A 103 -21.15 -11.21 -11.49
CA GLN A 103 -22.03 -10.68 -12.54
C GLN A 103 -21.32 -10.61 -13.89
N THR A 104 -20.10 -10.09 -13.91
CA THR A 104 -19.35 -9.85 -15.16
C THR A 104 -18.38 -10.97 -15.51
N SER A 105 -18.25 -11.99 -14.66
CA SER A 105 -17.25 -13.07 -14.78
C SER A 105 -15.78 -12.63 -14.78
N LYS A 106 -15.48 -11.34 -14.55
CA LYS A 106 -14.11 -10.81 -14.60
C LYS A 106 -13.33 -11.14 -13.34
N ASN A 107 -12.06 -11.52 -13.51
CA ASN A 107 -11.15 -11.74 -12.38
C ASN A 107 -10.74 -10.40 -11.73
N ILE A 108 -10.79 -10.37 -10.40
CA ILE A 108 -10.37 -9.27 -9.56
C ILE A 108 -9.01 -9.63 -8.97
N TYR A 109 -8.01 -8.78 -9.20
CA TYR A 109 -6.65 -8.99 -8.74
C TYR A 109 -6.25 -7.98 -7.68
N ARG A 110 -5.41 -8.42 -6.75
CA ARG A 110 -4.63 -7.55 -5.87
C ARG A 110 -3.22 -7.40 -6.41
N VAL A 111 -2.64 -6.22 -6.24
CA VAL A 111 -1.30 -5.89 -6.75
C VAL A 111 -0.31 -5.79 -5.59
N THR A 112 0.87 -6.35 -5.77
CA THR A 112 2.00 -6.14 -4.87
C THR A 112 3.02 -5.30 -5.59
N VAL A 113 3.45 -4.21 -4.98
CA VAL A 113 4.56 -3.38 -5.43
C VAL A 113 5.64 -3.49 -4.38
N LEU A 114 6.71 -4.20 -4.68
CA LEU A 114 7.88 -4.31 -3.84
C LEU A 114 8.95 -3.36 -4.36
N PHE A 115 9.37 -2.44 -3.50
CA PHE A 115 10.52 -1.58 -3.72
C PHE A 115 11.64 -2.02 -2.77
N ARG A 116 12.81 -2.35 -3.32
CA ARG A 116 14.00 -2.66 -2.56
C ARG A 116 15.03 -1.57 -2.69
N LEU A 117 15.45 -0.98 -1.57
CA LEU A 117 16.63 -0.13 -1.55
C LEU A 117 17.87 -1.04 -1.57
N ASN A 118 18.83 -0.73 -2.44
CA ASN A 118 20.09 -1.47 -2.52
C ASN A 118 21.17 -0.74 -1.73
#